data_AF-A0A016AIV3-F1
#
_entry.id   AF-A0A016AIV3-F1
#
_cell.length_a   1.000
_cell.length_b   1.000
_cell.length_c   1.000
_cell.angle_alpha   90.00
_cell.angle_beta   90.00
_cell.angle_gamma   90.00
#
_symmetry.space_group_name_H-M   'P 1'
#
loop_
_entity.id
_entity.type
_entity.pdbx_description
1 polymer ?
#
loop_
_entity_poly.entity_id
_entity_poly.type
_entity_poly.pdbx_seq_one_letter_code
_entity_poly.pdbx_strand_id
1 'polypeptide(L)'
;MPAAASLPAILLKTVLLALAAGYAASYFKRASLGLLLGVVLAYQTVGTLGEWAMKGDFWLAAQDFRIGIPGMLLQVFGGWLFINRVIRK
;
A
#
# COMPACT_ATOMS: atom_id res chain seq x y z
N MET A 1 -6.77 2.88 19.26
CA MET A 1 -8.18 2.88 18.82
C MET A 1 -8.75 1.48 19.07
N PRO A 2 -10.01 1.32 19.51
CA PRO A 2 -10.62 -0.01 19.62
C PRO A 2 -10.67 -0.70 18.25
N ALA A 3 -10.40 -2.01 18.20
CA ALA A 3 -10.18 -2.75 16.95
C ALA A 3 -11.32 -2.62 15.93
N ALA A 4 -12.56 -2.47 16.39
CA ALA A 4 -13.73 -2.28 15.53
C ALA A 4 -13.70 -0.95 14.75
N ALA A 5 -13.16 0.12 15.34
CA ALA A 5 -13.08 1.43 14.70
C ALA A 5 -11.98 1.52 13.63
N SER A 6 -10.99 0.63 13.67
CA SER A 6 -9.94 0.54 12.64
C SER A 6 -10.34 -0.30 11.41
N LEU A 7 -11.40 -1.11 11.51
CA LEU A 7 -11.84 -1.99 10.42
C LEU A 7 -12.10 -1.24 9.09
N PRO A 8 -12.83 -0.10 9.06
CA PRO A 8 -13.10 0.60 7.81
C PRO A 8 -11.81 1.11 7.14
N ALA A 9 -10.85 1.60 7.93
CA ALA A 9 -9.56 2.08 7.42
C ALA A 9 -8.69 0.95 6.87
N ILE A 10 -8.67 -0.21 7.54
CA ILE A 10 -7.95 -1.40 7.08
C ILE A 10 -8.57 -1.94 5.78
N LEU A 11 -9.89 -2.07 5.72
CA LEU A 11 -10.60 -2.50 4.52
C LEU A 11 -10.34 -1.56 3.34
N LEU A 12 -10.37 -0.24 3.57
CA LEU A 12 -10.05 0.74 2.55
C LEU A 12 -8.63 0.54 2.00
N LYS A 13 -7.61 0.49 2.87
CA LYS A 13 -6.21 0.33 2.46
C LYS A 13 -5.97 -0.99 1.71
N THR A 14 -6.56 -2.09 2.19
CA THR A 14 -6.39 -3.41 1.56
C THR A 14 -7.06 -3.51 0.20
N VAL A 15 -8.28 -2.98 0.04
CA VAL A 15 -8.97 -2.94 -1.26
C VAL A 15 -8.22 -2.08 -2.26
N LEU A 16 -7.75 -0.89 -1.86
CA LEU A 16 -6.95 -0.01 -2.71
C LEU A 16 -5.66 -0.69 -3.18
N LEU A 17 -4.96 -1.36 -2.26
CA LEU A 17 -3.75 -2.09 -2.60
C LEU A 17 -4.03 -3.23 -3.58
N ALA A 18 -5.08 -4.02 -3.33
CA ALA A 18 -5.45 -5.14 -4.19
C ALA A 18 -5.83 -4.67 -5.60
N LEU A 19 -6.60 -3.59 -5.72
CA LEU A 19 -6.99 -3.01 -7.00
C LEU A 19 -5.78 -2.45 -7.75
N ALA A 20 -4.93 -1.67 -7.07
CA ALA A 20 -3.74 -1.09 -7.69
C ALA A 20 -2.75 -2.17 -8.14
N ALA A 21 -2.51 -3.19 -7.32
CA ALA A 21 -1.65 -4.32 -7.67
C ALA A 21 -2.24 -5.16 -8.82
N GLY A 22 -3.54 -5.45 -8.77
CA GLY A 22 -4.24 -6.21 -9.81
C GLY A 22 -4.25 -5.48 -11.15
N TYR A 23 -4.49 -4.17 -11.14
CA TYR A 23 -4.41 -3.32 -12.33
C TYR A 23 -2.99 -3.25 -12.89
N ALA A 24 -1.99 -3.04 -12.03
CA ALA A 24 -0.60 -2.98 -12.45
C ALA A 24 -0.13 -4.32 -13.05
N ALA A 25 -0.56 -5.45 -12.48
CA ALA A 25 -0.26 -6.78 -13.00
C ALA A 25 -0.92 -7.04 -14.35
N SER A 26 -2.19 -6.65 -14.53
CA SER A 26 -2.93 -6.87 -15.79
C SER A 26 -2.42 -5.99 -16.93
N TYR A 27 -2.05 -4.74 -16.65
CA TYR A 27 -1.59 -3.78 -17.65
C TYR A 27 -0.12 -4.00 -18.05
N PHE A 28 0.78 -4.12 -17.08
CA PHE A 28 2.21 -4.16 -17.38
C PHE A 28 2.74 -5.57 -17.60
N LYS A 29 2.11 -6.60 -17.01
CA LYS A 29 2.54 -8.03 -17.06
C LYS A 29 4.00 -8.28 -16.63
N ARG A 30 4.61 -7.34 -15.91
CA ARG A 30 5.99 -7.43 -15.37
C ARG A 30 6.02 -6.76 -14.02
N ALA A 31 6.71 -7.37 -13.06
CA ALA A 31 6.94 -6.79 -11.74
C ALA A 31 8.29 -6.09 -11.71
N SER A 32 8.33 -4.82 -12.10
CA SER A 32 9.52 -3.97 -11.90
C SER A 32 9.45 -3.29 -10.53
N LEU A 33 10.62 -2.95 -9.97
CA LEU A 33 10.71 -2.18 -8.72
C LEU A 33 9.92 -0.87 -8.81
N GLY A 34 10.02 -0.16 -9.94
CA GLY A 34 9.27 1.08 -10.18
C GLY A 34 7.75 0.87 -10.19
N LEU A 35 7.27 -0.26 -10.72
CA LEU A 35 5.84 -0.58 -10.70
C LEU A 35 5.33 -0.81 -9.29
N LEU A 36 6.08 -1.57 -8.49
CA LEU A 36 5.74 -1.88 -7.11
C LEU A 36 5.80 -0.63 -6.22
N LEU A 37 6.80 0.24 -6.44
CA LEU A 37 6.84 1.57 -5.83
C LEU A 37 5.61 2.39 -6.20
N GLY A 38 5.22 2.42 -7.47
CA GLY A 38 4.03 3.13 -7.94
C GLY A 38 2.75 2.64 -7.27
N VAL A 39 2.56 1.32 -7.17
CA VAL A 39 1.42 0.71 -6.47
C VAL A 39 1.42 1.10 -4.99
N VAL A 40 2.59 1.03 -4.33
CA VAL A 40 2.72 1.35 -2.90
C VAL A 40 2.43 2.83 -2.63
N LEU A 41 2.97 3.73 -3.45
CA LEU A 41 2.71 5.16 -3.33
C LEU A 41 1.26 5.51 -3.66
N ALA A 42 0.65 4.86 -4.65
CA ALA A 42 -0.75 5.09 -5.02
C ALA A 42 -1.70 4.71 -3.88
N TYR A 43 -1.58 3.51 -3.30
CA TYR A 43 -2.45 3.15 -2.17
C TYR A 43 -2.13 4.00 -0.94
N GLN A 44 -0.86 4.35 -0.70
CA GLN A 44 -0.49 5.10 0.50
C GLN A 44 -1.00 6.55 0.44
N THR A 45 -0.95 7.20 -0.72
CA THR A 45 -1.52 8.55 -0.90
C THR A 45 -3.03 8.55 -0.71
N VAL A 46 -3.75 7.65 -1.37
CA VAL A 46 -5.21 7.53 -1.24
C VAL A 46 -5.62 7.06 0.15
N GLY A 47 -4.86 6.13 0.75
CA GLY A 47 -5.08 5.64 2.11
C GLY A 47 -4.85 6.71 3.17
N THR A 48 -3.86 7.58 2.99
CA THR A 48 -3.61 8.72 3.89
C THR A 48 -4.73 9.76 3.78
N LEU A 49 -5.23 10.02 2.57
CA LEU A 49 -6.41 10.88 2.35
C LEU A 49 -7.68 10.29 2.97
N GLY A 50 -7.89 8.98 2.83
CA GLY A 50 -9.02 8.28 3.45
C GLY A 50 -8.96 8.29 4.98
N GLU A 51 -7.77 8.08 5.55
CA GLU A 51 -7.59 8.20 7.01
C GLU A 51 -7.77 9.64 7.49
N TRP A 52 -7.30 10.62 6.74
CA TRP A 52 -7.54 12.03 7.06
C TRP A 52 -9.03 12.36 7.05
N ALA A 53 -9.79 11.89 6.05
CA ALA A 53 -11.23 12.07 5.99
C ALA A 53 -11.97 11.40 7.18
N MET A 54 -11.46 10.29 7.70
CA MET A 54 -12.07 9.56 8.82
C MET A 54 -11.67 10.11 10.20
N LYS A 55 -10.43 10.57 10.37
CA LYS A 55 -9.88 11.00 11.67
C LYS A 55 -9.91 12.53 11.85
N GLY A 56 -9.99 13.30 10.77
CA GLY A 56 -9.97 14.77 10.77
C GLY A 56 -8.61 15.41 11.07
N ASP A 57 -7.61 14.63 11.52
CA ASP A 57 -6.30 15.13 11.92
C ASP A 57 -5.20 14.65 10.96
N PHE A 58 -4.60 15.61 10.26
CA PHE A 58 -3.51 15.37 9.31
C PHE A 58 -2.20 14.95 10.00
N TRP A 59 -1.98 15.36 11.25
CA TRP A 59 -0.78 15.02 12.01
C TRP A 59 -0.72 13.53 12.36
N LEU A 60 -1.87 12.96 12.72
CA LEU A 60 -2.00 11.53 12.97
C LEU A 60 -1.81 10.71 11.68
N ALA A 61 -2.33 11.18 10.56
CA ALA A 61 -2.16 10.54 9.25
C ALA A 61 -0.69 10.58 8.78
N ALA A 62 0.02 11.69 9.01
CA ALA A 62 1.45 11.83 8.69
C ALA A 62 2.34 10.94 9.58
N GLN A 63 2.00 10.76 10.86
CA GLN A 63 2.68 9.80 11.72
C GLN A 63 2.49 8.36 11.25
N ASP A 64 1.27 7.99 10.90
CA ASP A 64 0.97 6.66 10.36
C ASP A 64 1.76 6.38 9.07
N PHE A 65 1.88 7.39 8.19
CA PHE A 65 2.73 7.31 7.01
C PHE A 65 4.20 7.03 7.36
N ARG A 66 4.78 7.76 8.34
CA ARG A 66 6.18 7.59 8.75
C ARG A 66 6.45 6.21 9.34
N ILE A 67 5.56 5.72 10.20
CA ILE A 67 5.66 4.38 10.79
C ILE A 67 5.49 3.30 9.71
N GLY A 68 4.76 3.60 8.65
CA GLY A 68 4.60 2.72 7.49
C GLY A 68 5.84 2.58 6.59
N ILE A 69 6.82 3.49 6.64
CA ILE A 69 7.97 3.51 5.70
C ILE A 69 8.76 2.18 5.71
N PRO A 70 9.13 1.60 6.87
CA PRO A 70 9.82 0.30 6.88
C PRO A 70 8.99 -0.81 6.23
N GLY A 71 7.68 -0.83 6.48
CA GLY A 71 6.76 -1.79 5.88
C GLY A 71 6.63 -1.61 4.36
N MET A 72 6.54 -0.36 3.88
CA MET A 72 6.49 -0.04 2.45
C MET A 72 7.75 -0.51 1.73
N LEU A 73 8.94 -0.29 2.31
CA LEU A 73 10.19 -0.77 1.74
C LEU A 73 10.21 -2.29 1.65
N LEU A 74 9.84 -2.98 2.74
CA LEU A 74 9.76 -4.44 2.77
C LEU A 74 8.76 -4.96 1.73
N GLN A 75 7.63 -4.29 1.54
CA GLN A 75 6.62 -4.65 0.56
C GLN A 75 7.13 -4.48 -0.88
N VAL A 76 7.79 -3.36 -1.21
CA VAL A 76 8.36 -3.13 -2.55
C VAL A 76 9.47 -4.14 -2.84
N PHE A 77 10.47 -4.24 -1.98
CA PHE A 77 11.64 -5.09 -2.20
C PHE A 77 11.30 -6.57 -2.06
N GLY A 78 10.51 -6.93 -1.06
CA GLY A 78 10.04 -8.29 -0.83
C GLY A 78 9.13 -8.77 -1.96
N GLY A 79 8.16 -7.95 -2.38
CA GLY A 79 7.30 -8.27 -3.52
C GLY A 79 8.10 -8.43 -4.82
N TRP A 80 9.08 -7.57 -5.06
CA TRP A 80 9.95 -7.67 -6.23
C TRP A 80 10.80 -8.94 -6.19
N LEU A 81 11.47 -9.21 -5.07
CA LEU A 81 12.31 -10.39 -4.89
C LEU A 81 11.48 -11.66 -5.08
N PHE A 82 10.28 -11.72 -4.51
CA PHE A 82 9.41 -12.88 -4.60
C PHE A 82 8.95 -13.12 -6.04
N ILE A 83 8.46 -12.09 -6.74
CA ILE A 83 7.99 -12.25 -8.12
C ILE A 83 9.15 -12.57 -9.07
N ASN A 84 10.31 -11.92 -8.90
CA ASN A 84 11.41 -12.03 -9.85
C ASN A 84 12.39 -13.19 -9.56
N ARG A 85 12.47 -13.71 -8.32
CA ARG A 85 13.37 -14.82 -7.96
C ARG A 85 12.65 -16.13 -7.63
N VAL A 86 11.39 -16.08 -7.20
CA VAL A 86 10.62 -17.27 -6.80
C VAL A 86 9.63 -17.69 -7.88
N ILE A 87 8.83 -16.74 -8.39
CA ILE A 87 7.76 -17.04 -9.35
C ILE A 87 8.29 -17.09 -10.80
N ARG A 88 9.05 -16.08 -11.22
CA ARG A 88 9.77 -16.09 -12.50
C ARG A 88 11.10 -16.84 -12.35
N LYS A 89 11.03 -18.15 -12.16
CA LYS A 89 12.17 -19.04 -12.38
C LYS A 89 12.27 -19.41 -13.86
#